data_AF-A0A2V7HYL8-F1
#
_entry.id   AF-A0A2V7HYL8-F1
#
_cell.length_a   1.000
_cell.length_b   1.000
_cell.length_c   1.000
_cell.angle_alpha   90.00
_cell.angle_beta   90.00
_cell.angle_gamma   90.00
#
_symmetry.space_group_name_H-M   'P 1'
#
loop_
_entity.id
_entity.type
_entity.pdbx_description
1 polymer ?
#
loop_
_entity_poly.entity_id
_entity_poly.type
_entity_poly.pdbx_seq_one_letter_code
_entity_poly.pdbx_strand_id
1 'polypeptide(L)'
;MSPDGARLYVANATSDTVSVIDTSADTVTATVDLSPYPGAPMGSMPNAVAVSPDGKTLYVANGGNNDVAVVDTESLVIRGLIPTAWFPSALLLSRDGRLLYAGNMKGLGAGPNPRGPNPEQPLPTQQYVANMARGTLSVIDAPDSATLARYTAQVVKNNGFDETRKVLVRTPGEARPHAVPRRAGDPSLIRHVIYIIKENRTYDQVLGDLRQGDGDPGLVLFGRDVTPNHHALAETFVLLDNCYADAEVSADGHGWTTAAVATDYVQKMWPANYSGRNRLYDFAGGSSAPAPLAGYLWEQAARAGITYRVYGEFSAFGSKPPNVTPAPFANGLAGHLSATYAGYDLSITDQARVDAWQAEFDELVRRGAVPALMIVWLPSDHTAATRPGFPTPKAMVADNDLALGRIVEAVSRSPGDLRDRG
;
A
#
# COMPACT_ATOMS: atom_id res chain seq x y z
N MET A 1 20.04 -16.59 -16.83
CA MET A 1 21.42 -17.11 -17.02
C MET A 1 22.00 -16.45 -18.27
N SER A 2 23.29 -16.12 -18.28
CA SER A 2 23.98 -15.64 -19.46
C SER A 2 24.09 -16.74 -20.53
N PRO A 3 24.27 -16.39 -21.83
CA PRO A 3 24.33 -17.38 -22.90
C PRO A 3 25.45 -18.41 -22.75
N ASP A 4 26.58 -18.01 -22.16
CA ASP A 4 27.73 -18.87 -21.87
C ASP A 4 27.57 -19.70 -20.57
N GLY A 5 26.49 -19.49 -19.82
CA GLY A 5 26.22 -20.17 -18.55
C GLY A 5 27.05 -19.66 -17.36
N ALA A 6 27.97 -18.71 -17.55
CA ALA A 6 28.91 -18.27 -16.50
C ALA A 6 28.25 -17.40 -15.40
N ARG A 7 27.16 -16.69 -15.74
CA ARG A 7 26.46 -15.79 -14.82
C ARG A 7 24.98 -16.14 -14.69
N LEU A 8 24.50 -16.20 -13.45
CA LEU A 8 23.08 -16.26 -13.12
C LEU A 8 22.64 -14.90 -12.57
N TYR A 9 21.54 -14.37 -13.09
CA TYR A 9 20.92 -13.12 -12.62
C TYR A 9 19.67 -13.48 -11.83
N VAL A 10 19.58 -13.02 -10.58
CA VAL A 10 18.46 -13.30 -9.68
C VAL A 10 17.80 -11.99 -9.28
N ALA A 11 16.55 -11.81 -9.69
CA ALA A 11 15.75 -10.67 -9.27
C ALA A 11 15.32 -10.83 -7.81
N ASN A 12 15.57 -9.81 -7.00
CA ASN A 12 15.31 -9.86 -5.56
C ASN A 12 14.03 -9.08 -5.24
N ALA A 13 12.85 -9.65 -5.50
CA ALA A 13 11.57 -8.92 -5.54
C ALA A 13 11.12 -8.15 -4.28
N THR A 14 11.75 -8.40 -3.12
CA THR A 14 11.52 -7.64 -1.87
C THR A 14 12.58 -6.54 -1.64
N SER A 15 13.45 -6.30 -2.62
CA SER A 15 14.46 -5.24 -2.65
C SER A 15 14.55 -4.65 -4.07
N ASP A 16 15.18 -3.51 -4.27
CA ASP A 16 15.31 -2.92 -5.62
C ASP A 16 16.60 -3.37 -6.32
N THR A 17 16.88 -4.67 -6.30
CA THR A 17 18.16 -5.20 -6.82
C THR A 17 18.07 -6.49 -7.62
N VAL A 18 19.10 -6.74 -8.44
CA VAL A 18 19.39 -8.05 -9.05
C VAL A 18 20.77 -8.54 -8.59
N SER A 19 20.84 -9.76 -8.06
CA SER A 19 22.11 -10.42 -7.75
C SER A 19 22.72 -11.03 -9.01
N VAL A 20 24.04 -10.87 -9.19
CA VAL A 20 24.84 -11.54 -10.22
C VAL A 20 25.65 -12.64 -9.55
N ILE A 21 25.39 -13.88 -9.92
CA ILE A 21 26.01 -15.08 -9.35
C ILE A 21 26.96 -15.69 -10.38
N ASP A 22 28.20 -15.94 -9.99
CA ASP A 22 29.11 -16.79 -10.75
C ASP A 22 28.69 -18.26 -10.54
N THR A 23 28.34 -18.94 -11.63
CA THR A 23 27.78 -20.30 -11.56
C THR A 23 28.82 -21.37 -11.28
N SER A 24 30.10 -21.08 -11.53
CA SER A 24 31.20 -22.01 -11.27
C SER A 24 31.64 -21.96 -9.81
N ALA A 25 31.63 -20.78 -9.21
CA ALA A 25 32.02 -20.55 -7.82
C ALA A 25 30.83 -20.62 -6.86
N ASP A 26 29.59 -20.54 -7.35
CA ASP A 26 28.36 -20.43 -6.55
C ASP A 26 28.41 -19.24 -5.57
N THR A 27 28.84 -18.09 -6.08
CA THR A 27 29.00 -16.86 -5.27
C THR A 27 28.36 -15.65 -5.93
N VAL A 28 27.78 -14.78 -5.11
CA VAL A 28 27.31 -13.45 -5.57
C VAL A 28 28.54 -12.58 -5.81
N THR A 29 28.77 -12.20 -7.07
CA THR A 29 29.91 -11.39 -7.49
C THR A 29 29.58 -9.90 -7.60
N ALA A 30 28.31 -9.57 -7.81
CA ALA A 30 27.85 -8.19 -7.88
C ALA A 30 26.34 -8.08 -7.62
N THR A 31 25.89 -6.83 -7.43
CA THR A 31 24.47 -6.47 -7.30
C THR A 31 24.19 -5.28 -8.20
N VAL A 32 23.12 -5.36 -8.99
CA VAL A 32 22.59 -4.24 -9.79
C VAL A 32 21.58 -3.49 -8.95
N ASP A 33 21.76 -2.18 -8.77
CA ASP A 33 20.78 -1.29 -8.14
C ASP A 33 19.76 -0.82 -9.18
N LEU A 34 18.48 -0.99 -8.88
CA LEU A 34 17.35 -0.66 -9.75
C LEU A 34 16.53 0.53 -9.23
N SER A 35 17.06 1.26 -8.25
CA SER A 35 16.47 2.51 -7.80
C SER A 35 16.34 3.48 -8.99
N PRO A 36 15.14 4.07 -9.24
CA PRO A 36 14.93 4.95 -10.39
C PRO A 36 15.75 6.25 -10.30
N TYR A 37 16.20 6.61 -9.11
CA TYR A 37 17.12 7.71 -8.84
C TYR A 37 17.84 7.49 -7.50
N PRO A 38 19.00 8.14 -7.27
CA PRO A 38 19.71 8.04 -6.00
C PRO A 38 18.84 8.48 -4.82
N GLY A 39 18.72 7.62 -3.81
CA GLY A 39 17.91 7.87 -2.62
C GLY A 39 16.40 7.66 -2.80
N ALA A 40 15.97 7.03 -3.90
CA ALA A 40 14.60 6.59 -4.04
C ALA A 40 14.20 5.64 -2.88
N PRO A 41 12.99 5.79 -2.30
CA PRO A 41 12.43 4.75 -1.46
C PRO A 41 12.31 3.43 -2.23
N MET A 42 12.35 2.32 -1.51
CA MET A 42 12.17 1.00 -2.10
C MET A 42 10.79 0.88 -2.76
N GLY A 43 10.75 0.38 -3.99
CA GLY A 43 9.49 0.22 -4.74
C GLY A 43 9.62 -0.35 -6.15
N SER A 44 10.82 -0.51 -6.72
CA SER A 44 10.99 -1.04 -8.09
C SER A 44 10.48 -2.47 -8.25
N MET A 45 10.63 -3.33 -7.22
CA MET A 45 10.16 -4.72 -7.21
C MET A 45 10.54 -5.54 -8.46
N PRO A 46 11.84 -5.80 -8.69
CA PRO A 46 12.28 -6.64 -9.78
C PRO A 46 11.79 -8.07 -9.60
N ASN A 47 11.07 -8.62 -10.58
CA ASN A 47 10.45 -9.94 -10.42
C ASN A 47 10.62 -10.88 -11.62
N ALA A 48 11.22 -10.40 -12.72
CA ALA A 48 11.62 -11.22 -13.86
C ALA A 48 12.83 -10.61 -14.58
N VAL A 49 13.64 -11.47 -15.21
CA VAL A 49 14.81 -11.06 -15.99
C VAL A 49 14.90 -11.82 -17.31
N ALA A 50 15.47 -11.19 -18.33
CA ALA A 50 15.85 -11.82 -19.58
C ALA A 50 17.21 -11.30 -20.05
N VAL A 51 18.08 -12.17 -20.56
CA VAL A 51 19.40 -11.78 -21.08
C VAL A 51 19.36 -11.81 -22.61
N SER A 52 19.94 -10.82 -23.27
CA SER A 52 20.06 -10.78 -24.73
C SER A 52 20.87 -11.96 -25.26
N PRO A 53 20.62 -12.42 -26.52
CA PRO A 53 21.35 -13.53 -27.10
C PRO A 53 22.87 -13.33 -27.16
N ASP A 54 23.33 -12.08 -27.28
CA ASP A 54 24.75 -11.71 -27.27
C ASP A 54 25.35 -11.59 -25.85
N GLY A 55 24.53 -11.73 -24.81
CA GLY A 55 24.94 -11.65 -23.40
C GLY A 55 25.23 -10.24 -22.88
N LYS A 56 25.09 -9.19 -23.71
CA LYS A 56 25.51 -7.82 -23.38
C LYS A 56 24.46 -6.97 -22.68
N THR A 57 23.20 -7.42 -22.70
CA THR A 57 22.07 -6.66 -22.16
C THR A 57 21.22 -7.56 -21.26
N LEU A 58 20.95 -7.08 -20.05
CA LEU A 58 20.01 -7.66 -19.12
C LEU A 58 18.76 -6.78 -19.09
N TYR A 59 17.61 -7.38 -19.38
CA TYR A 59 16.30 -6.76 -19.21
C TYR A 59 15.73 -7.21 -17.86
N VAL A 60 15.26 -6.25 -17.06
CA VAL A 60 14.71 -6.51 -15.73
C VAL A 60 13.31 -5.91 -15.65
N ALA A 61 12.29 -6.72 -15.38
CA ALA A 61 10.93 -6.23 -15.16
C ALA A 61 10.81 -5.68 -13.74
N ASN A 62 10.53 -4.39 -13.63
CA ASN A 62 10.27 -3.69 -12.38
C ASN A 62 8.77 -3.59 -12.19
N GLY A 63 8.21 -4.53 -11.42
CA GLY A 63 6.77 -4.65 -11.22
C GLY A 63 6.14 -3.38 -10.66
N GLY A 64 6.76 -2.77 -9.64
CA GLY A 64 6.23 -1.59 -8.96
C GLY A 64 6.36 -0.30 -9.78
N ASN A 65 7.34 -0.21 -10.68
CA ASN A 65 7.56 0.99 -11.50
C ASN A 65 6.86 0.94 -12.87
N ASN A 66 6.26 -0.20 -13.24
CA ASN A 66 5.64 -0.41 -14.55
C ASN A 66 6.61 -0.16 -15.72
N ASP A 67 7.84 -0.67 -15.56
CA ASP A 67 8.88 -0.58 -16.59
C ASP A 67 9.74 -1.84 -16.71
N VAL A 68 10.52 -1.88 -17.79
CA VAL A 68 11.66 -2.79 -17.92
C VAL A 68 12.94 -1.98 -17.95
N ALA A 69 13.81 -2.20 -16.97
CA ALA A 69 15.16 -1.65 -16.97
C ALA A 69 16.05 -2.40 -17.96
N VAL A 70 16.79 -1.65 -18.77
CA VAL A 70 17.78 -2.14 -19.73
C VAL A 70 19.17 -1.92 -19.14
N VAL A 71 19.78 -2.99 -18.65
CA VAL A 71 21.06 -2.99 -17.93
C VAL A 71 22.17 -3.51 -18.83
N ASP A 72 23.31 -2.82 -18.82
CA ASP A 72 24.54 -3.30 -19.45
C ASP A 72 25.21 -4.37 -18.56
N THR A 73 25.52 -5.54 -19.11
CA THR A 73 25.99 -6.68 -18.29
C THR A 73 27.47 -6.60 -17.91
N GLU A 74 28.25 -5.70 -18.53
CA GLU A 74 29.65 -5.49 -18.20
C GLU A 74 29.80 -4.45 -17.08
N SER A 75 29.19 -3.29 -17.26
CA SER A 75 29.23 -2.20 -16.29
C SER A 75 28.20 -2.34 -15.16
N LEU A 76 27.16 -3.16 -15.34
CA LEU A 76 26.05 -3.35 -14.41
C LEU A 76 25.26 -2.07 -14.12
N VAL A 77 25.18 -1.17 -15.10
CA VAL A 77 24.47 0.11 -15.02
C VAL A 77 23.23 0.09 -15.91
N ILE A 78 22.15 0.72 -15.43
CA ILE A 78 20.93 0.97 -16.22
C ILE A 78 21.24 1.96 -17.35
N ARG A 79 21.03 1.54 -18.61
CA ARG A 79 21.14 2.37 -19.81
C ARG A 79 19.85 3.11 -20.14
N GLY A 80 18.72 2.62 -19.64
CA GLY A 80 17.41 3.26 -19.80
C GLY A 80 16.27 2.33 -19.41
N LEU A 81 15.05 2.83 -19.54
CA LEU A 81 13.81 2.16 -19.13
C LEU A 81 12.85 2.06 -20.31
N ILE A 82 12.10 0.96 -20.37
CA ILE A 82 11.05 0.70 -21.37
C ILE A 82 9.70 0.73 -20.64
N PRO A 83 8.73 1.58 -21.02
CA PRO A 83 7.42 1.61 -20.37
C PRO A 83 6.64 0.33 -20.66
N THR A 84 5.90 -0.16 -19.67
CA THR A 84 5.02 -1.31 -19.82
C THR A 84 3.59 -0.98 -19.38
N ALA A 85 2.72 -1.99 -19.41
CA ALA A 85 1.46 -1.91 -18.68
C ALA A 85 1.73 -2.22 -17.19
N TRP A 86 0.67 -2.33 -16.39
CA TRP A 86 0.78 -2.48 -14.94
C TRP A 86 1.38 -3.83 -14.54
N PHE A 87 2.43 -3.76 -13.72
CA PHE A 87 3.08 -4.87 -13.05
C PHE A 87 3.66 -5.92 -14.03
N PRO A 88 4.68 -5.56 -14.83
CA PRO A 88 5.39 -6.53 -15.66
C PRO A 88 5.98 -7.61 -14.74
N SER A 89 5.76 -8.88 -15.09
CA SER A 89 6.09 -10.03 -14.24
C SER A 89 6.72 -11.20 -14.97
N ALA A 90 6.92 -11.08 -16.29
CA ALA A 90 7.55 -12.08 -17.13
C ALA A 90 8.19 -11.41 -18.33
N LEU A 91 9.41 -11.82 -18.66
CA LEU A 91 10.16 -11.34 -19.82
C LEU A 91 10.66 -12.51 -20.67
N LEU A 92 10.59 -12.34 -21.99
CA LEU A 92 11.19 -13.25 -22.96
C LEU A 92 11.72 -12.46 -24.16
N LEU A 93 12.84 -12.89 -24.73
CA LEU A 93 13.35 -12.34 -25.99
C LEU A 93 13.12 -13.31 -27.13
N SER A 94 12.88 -12.80 -28.33
CA SER A 94 12.98 -13.59 -29.56
C SER A 94 14.39 -14.12 -29.72
N ARG A 95 14.55 -15.22 -30.47
CA ARG A 95 15.85 -15.89 -30.68
C ARG A 95 16.92 -14.95 -31.27
N ASP A 96 16.50 -14.02 -32.11
CA ASP A 96 17.35 -13.00 -32.73
C ASP A 96 17.51 -11.73 -31.87
N GLY A 97 16.87 -11.66 -30.71
CA GLY A 97 16.92 -10.54 -29.78
C GLY A 97 16.19 -9.29 -30.25
N ARG A 98 15.45 -9.34 -31.37
CA ARG A 98 14.76 -8.17 -31.95
C ARG A 98 13.47 -7.81 -31.23
N LEU A 99 12.81 -8.78 -30.59
CA LEU A 99 11.56 -8.58 -29.87
C LEU A 99 11.73 -8.92 -28.40
N LEU A 100 11.27 -8.03 -27.53
CA LEU A 100 11.04 -8.26 -26.12
C LEU A 100 9.54 -8.48 -25.89
N TYR A 101 9.20 -9.58 -25.26
CA TYR A 101 7.86 -9.89 -24.79
C TYR A 101 7.80 -9.59 -23.29
N ALA A 102 6.84 -8.77 -22.88
CA ALA A 102 6.58 -8.49 -21.47
C ALA A 102 5.15 -8.93 -21.10
N GLY A 103 5.06 -9.89 -20.19
CA GLY A 103 3.79 -10.26 -19.56
C GLY A 103 3.49 -9.32 -18.41
N ASN A 104 2.39 -8.57 -18.51
CA ASN A 104 1.96 -7.62 -17.49
C ASN A 104 0.83 -8.28 -16.70
N MET A 105 1.10 -8.62 -15.44
CA MET A 105 0.18 -9.41 -14.62
C MET A 105 -1.14 -8.68 -14.36
N LYS A 106 -1.07 -7.37 -14.11
CA LYS A 106 -2.24 -6.52 -13.84
C LYS A 106 -2.79 -5.86 -15.10
N GLY A 107 -2.07 -5.93 -16.22
CA GLY A 107 -2.49 -5.37 -17.50
C GLY A 107 -2.79 -3.88 -17.41
N LEU A 108 -4.03 -3.46 -17.70
CA LEU A 108 -4.45 -2.05 -17.59
C LEU A 108 -5.22 -1.75 -16.29
N GLY A 109 -5.17 -2.67 -15.31
CA GLY A 109 -5.97 -2.63 -14.11
C GLY A 109 -7.40 -3.13 -14.31
N ALA A 110 -8.17 -3.15 -13.22
CA ALA A 110 -9.59 -3.51 -13.27
C ALA A 110 -10.46 -2.39 -13.89
N GLY A 111 -10.06 -1.13 -13.72
CA GLY A 111 -10.88 0.02 -14.08
C GLY A 111 -12.10 0.19 -13.15
N PRO A 112 -13.00 1.14 -13.45
CA PRO A 112 -14.16 1.44 -12.61
C PRO A 112 -15.19 0.31 -12.65
N ASN A 113 -15.82 0.05 -11.50
CA ASN A 113 -16.83 -1.00 -11.29
C ASN A 113 -18.18 -0.43 -10.82
N PRO A 114 -18.87 0.44 -11.59
CA PRO A 114 -20.12 1.09 -11.17
C PRO A 114 -21.29 0.13 -10.93
N ARG A 115 -21.20 -1.11 -11.42
CA ARG A 115 -22.14 -2.22 -11.16
C ARG A 115 -21.45 -3.33 -10.35
N GLY A 116 -20.46 -2.95 -9.55
CA GLY A 116 -19.70 -3.82 -8.66
C GLY A 116 -20.53 -4.34 -7.48
N PRO A 117 -19.89 -5.03 -6.53
CA PRO A 117 -20.59 -5.61 -5.39
C PRO A 117 -21.34 -4.55 -4.57
N ASN A 118 -22.63 -4.79 -4.32
CA ASN A 118 -23.44 -4.01 -3.39
C ASN A 118 -23.78 -4.90 -2.17
N PRO A 119 -23.28 -4.57 -0.96
CA PRO A 119 -23.54 -5.40 0.22
C PRO A 119 -25.02 -5.43 0.65
N GLU A 120 -25.83 -4.43 0.26
CA GLU A 120 -27.28 -4.42 0.49
C GLU A 120 -28.04 -5.34 -0.46
N GLN A 121 -27.46 -5.64 -1.61
CA GLN A 121 -28.02 -6.52 -2.63
C GLN A 121 -26.92 -7.48 -3.11
N PRO A 122 -26.55 -8.50 -2.30
CA PRO A 122 -25.36 -9.33 -2.54
C PRO A 122 -25.59 -10.37 -3.65
N LEU A 123 -25.87 -9.88 -4.85
CA LEU A 123 -26.00 -10.66 -6.05
C LEU A 123 -24.62 -10.81 -6.71
N PRO A 124 -24.33 -11.98 -7.34
CA PRO A 124 -23.12 -12.14 -8.12
C PRO A 124 -23.02 -11.06 -9.20
N THR A 125 -21.87 -10.39 -9.28
CA THR A 125 -21.57 -9.41 -10.32
C THR A 125 -20.36 -9.85 -11.14
N GLN A 126 -20.38 -9.49 -12.43
CA GLN A 126 -19.22 -9.62 -13.30
C GLN A 126 -18.19 -8.51 -13.05
N GLN A 127 -18.56 -7.43 -12.35
CA GLN A 127 -17.69 -6.30 -12.02
C GLN A 127 -17.05 -6.43 -10.62
N TYR A 128 -16.67 -7.65 -10.26
CA TYR A 128 -15.78 -7.90 -9.14
C TYR A 128 -14.32 -7.75 -9.58
N VAL A 129 -13.48 -7.10 -8.77
CA VAL A 129 -12.11 -6.70 -9.16
C VAL A 129 -11.28 -7.85 -9.73
N ALA A 130 -11.35 -9.03 -9.13
CA ALA A 130 -10.59 -10.21 -9.59
C ALA A 130 -11.05 -10.76 -10.96
N ASN A 131 -12.30 -10.48 -11.36
CA ASN A 131 -12.82 -10.89 -12.67
C ASN A 131 -12.56 -9.83 -13.75
N MET A 132 -12.28 -8.59 -13.34
CA MET A 132 -12.07 -7.45 -14.21
C MET A 132 -10.60 -7.26 -14.58
N ALA A 133 -9.68 -7.46 -13.63
CA ALA A 133 -8.26 -7.37 -13.86
C ALA A 133 -7.82 -8.46 -14.87
N ARG A 134 -7.31 -8.03 -16.03
CA ARG A 134 -6.83 -8.92 -17.09
C ARG A 134 -5.39 -8.58 -17.43
N GLY A 135 -4.51 -9.58 -17.32
CA GLY A 135 -3.14 -9.43 -17.77
C GLY A 135 -3.05 -9.17 -19.28
N THR A 136 -1.96 -8.54 -19.70
CA THR A 136 -1.68 -8.24 -21.11
C THR A 136 -0.29 -8.74 -21.51
N LEU A 137 -0.11 -9.00 -22.80
CA LEU A 137 1.21 -9.27 -23.40
C LEU A 137 1.63 -8.07 -24.24
N SER A 138 2.71 -7.40 -23.86
CA SER A 138 3.37 -6.40 -24.68
C SER A 138 4.39 -7.08 -25.60
N VAL A 139 4.39 -6.72 -26.88
CA VAL A 139 5.40 -7.12 -27.87
C VAL A 139 6.13 -5.86 -28.28
N ILE A 140 7.41 -5.77 -27.95
CA ILE A 140 8.20 -4.54 -28.01
C ILE A 140 9.43 -4.79 -28.88
N ASP A 141 9.68 -3.94 -29.86
CA ASP A 141 10.96 -3.97 -30.57
C ASP A 141 12.10 -3.59 -29.62
N ALA A 142 13.18 -4.36 -29.63
CA ALA A 142 14.38 -4.05 -28.84
C ALA A 142 14.89 -2.65 -29.24
N PRO A 143 14.89 -1.68 -28.31
CA PRO A 143 15.09 -0.29 -28.67
C PRO A 143 16.55 0.01 -28.99
N ASP A 144 16.79 0.84 -29.99
CA ASP A 144 18.06 1.54 -30.13
C ASP A 144 18.21 2.64 -29.06
N SER A 145 19.38 3.29 -28.99
CA SER A 145 19.66 4.30 -27.97
C SER A 145 18.70 5.50 -28.01
N ALA A 146 18.26 5.93 -29.20
CA ALA A 146 17.35 7.06 -29.35
C ALA A 146 15.93 6.71 -28.87
N THR A 147 15.46 5.51 -29.21
CA THR A 147 14.16 4.98 -28.76
C THR A 147 14.17 4.74 -27.26
N LEU A 148 15.25 4.16 -26.72
CA LEU A 148 15.40 3.91 -25.29
C LEU A 148 15.39 5.22 -24.49
N ALA A 149 16.04 6.28 -24.98
CA ALA A 149 15.98 7.60 -24.34
C ALA A 149 14.55 8.17 -24.30
N ARG A 150 13.78 8.04 -25.39
CA ARG A 150 12.37 8.45 -25.44
C ARG A 150 11.51 7.64 -24.47
N TYR A 151 11.69 6.34 -24.43
CA TYR A 151 11.00 5.45 -23.50
C TYR A 151 11.34 5.77 -22.04
N THR A 152 12.60 6.05 -21.74
CA THR A 152 13.04 6.46 -20.40
C THR A 152 12.35 7.75 -19.97
N ALA A 153 12.29 8.75 -20.84
CA ALA A 153 11.57 9.99 -20.55
C ALA A 153 10.07 9.77 -20.28
N GLN A 154 9.45 8.81 -20.99
CA GLN A 154 8.06 8.43 -20.74
C GLN A 154 7.88 7.75 -19.38
N VAL A 155 8.78 6.84 -19.00
CA VAL A 155 8.73 6.16 -17.69
C VAL A 155 8.90 7.16 -16.54
N VAL A 156 9.88 8.06 -16.65
CA VAL A 156 10.11 9.14 -15.66
C VAL A 156 8.86 10.00 -15.50
N LYS A 157 8.21 10.37 -16.61
CA LYS A 157 6.98 11.15 -16.59
C LYS A 157 5.80 10.38 -15.98
N ASN A 158 5.61 9.12 -16.35
CA ASN A 158 4.49 8.30 -15.88
C ASN A 158 4.53 8.10 -14.37
N ASN A 159 5.72 7.90 -13.81
CA ASN A 159 5.90 7.65 -12.39
C ASN A 159 6.20 8.91 -11.57
N GLY A 160 6.32 10.09 -12.21
CA GLY A 160 6.66 11.34 -11.51
C GLY A 160 7.97 11.26 -10.74
N PHE A 161 8.97 10.53 -11.26
CA PHE A 161 10.22 10.27 -10.53
C PHE A 161 10.99 11.56 -10.22
N ASP A 162 11.00 12.52 -11.14
CA ASP A 162 11.67 13.81 -10.93
C ASP A 162 10.96 14.65 -9.85
N GLU A 163 9.62 14.67 -9.86
CA GLU A 163 8.79 15.34 -8.84
C GLU A 163 9.03 14.72 -7.47
N THR A 164 8.98 13.40 -7.39
CA THR A 164 9.18 12.65 -6.15
C THR A 164 10.59 12.88 -5.59
N ARG A 165 11.62 12.79 -6.44
CA ARG A 165 13.00 13.07 -6.06
C ARG A 165 13.18 14.49 -5.53
N LYS A 166 12.53 15.50 -6.15
CA LYS A 166 12.59 16.90 -5.69
C LYS A 166 12.02 17.08 -4.28
N VAL A 167 11.02 16.28 -3.90
CA VAL A 167 10.36 16.34 -2.59
C VAL A 167 11.12 15.53 -1.53
N LEU A 168 11.62 14.35 -1.88
CA LEU A 168 12.19 13.40 -0.92
C LEU A 168 13.71 13.50 -0.70
N VAL A 169 14.49 13.92 -1.70
CA VAL A 169 15.97 13.78 -1.67
C VAL A 169 16.70 15.12 -1.49
N ARG A 170 15.98 16.21 -1.20
CA ARG A 170 16.63 17.51 -0.96
C ARG A 170 17.32 17.56 0.40
N THR A 171 18.54 18.12 0.43
CA THR A 171 19.26 18.43 1.67
C THR A 171 18.40 19.31 2.57
N PRO A 172 18.30 19.01 3.89
CA PRO A 172 17.63 19.88 4.84
C PRO A 172 18.20 21.30 4.73
N GLY A 173 17.32 22.27 4.47
CA GLY A 173 17.64 23.69 4.64
C GLY A 173 16.99 24.19 5.91
N GLU A 174 17.31 25.40 6.36
CA GLU A 174 16.52 26.06 7.40
C GLU A 174 15.08 26.21 6.92
N ALA A 175 14.19 25.36 7.45
CA ALA A 175 12.77 25.35 7.12
C ALA A 175 11.98 25.84 8.33
N ARG A 176 11.12 26.83 8.11
CA ARG A 176 10.13 27.23 9.12
C ARG A 176 9.13 26.07 9.29
N PRO A 177 8.73 25.73 10.53
CA PRO A 177 7.72 24.71 10.76
C PRO A 177 6.40 25.01 10.03
N HIS A 178 5.85 23.99 9.37
CA HIS A 178 4.52 24.02 8.76
C HIS A 178 3.67 22.89 9.35
N ALA A 179 2.33 23.01 9.36
CA ALA A 179 1.48 21.93 9.84
C ALA A 179 1.74 20.63 9.06
N VAL A 180 1.59 20.67 7.74
CA VAL A 180 2.07 19.59 6.85
C VAL A 180 3.46 19.99 6.35
N PRO A 181 4.52 19.23 6.66
CA PRO A 181 5.86 19.46 6.13
C PRO A 181 5.87 19.52 4.60
N ARG A 182 6.61 20.46 4.03
CA ARG A 182 6.74 20.58 2.56
C ARG A 182 7.73 19.57 1.99
N ARG A 183 8.61 19.04 2.83
CA ARG A 183 9.64 18.05 2.49
C ARG A 183 9.74 17.04 3.62
N ALA A 184 10.15 15.83 3.28
CA ALA A 184 10.48 14.83 4.28
C ALA A 184 11.62 15.37 5.18
N GLY A 185 11.44 15.27 6.50
CA GLY A 185 12.39 15.76 7.49
C GLY A 185 12.26 17.25 7.88
N ASP A 186 11.44 18.05 7.18
CA ASP A 186 11.12 19.41 7.62
C ASP A 186 10.35 19.36 8.97
N PRO A 187 10.56 20.33 9.88
CA PRO A 187 9.83 20.37 11.14
C PRO A 187 8.32 20.56 10.90
N SER A 188 7.51 19.85 11.70
CA SER A 188 6.06 19.95 11.67
C SER A 188 5.51 20.66 12.91
N LEU A 189 4.40 21.38 12.75
CA LEU A 189 3.58 21.84 13.89
C LEU A 189 2.69 20.71 14.46
N ILE A 190 2.52 19.62 13.71
CA ILE A 190 1.74 18.45 14.15
C ILE A 190 2.59 17.62 15.12
N ARG A 191 2.04 17.35 16.31
CA ARG A 191 2.68 16.54 17.35
C ARG A 191 2.14 15.12 17.41
N HIS A 192 0.87 14.96 17.06
CA HIS A 192 0.14 13.71 17.14
C HIS A 192 -0.58 13.47 15.82
N VAL A 193 -0.40 12.27 15.27
CA VAL A 193 -1.12 11.77 14.10
C VAL A 193 -1.95 10.58 14.53
N ILE A 194 -3.28 10.66 14.36
CA ILE A 194 -4.16 9.51 14.47
C ILE A 194 -4.51 9.09 13.05
N TYR A 195 -3.92 7.99 12.60
CA TYR A 195 -4.13 7.43 11.28
C TYR A 195 -5.22 6.36 11.35
N ILE A 196 -6.39 6.66 10.77
CA ILE A 196 -7.57 5.80 10.82
C ILE A 196 -7.68 5.01 9.52
N ILE A 197 -7.59 3.68 9.64
CA ILE A 197 -7.72 2.71 8.55
C ILE A 197 -9.17 2.25 8.48
N LYS A 198 -9.67 2.18 7.25
CA LYS A 198 -11.05 1.84 6.87
C LYS A 198 -11.06 0.93 5.65
N GLU A 199 -12.13 0.20 5.41
CA GLU A 199 -12.21 -0.87 4.39
C GLU A 199 -13.67 -1.17 4.03
N ASN A 200 -14.18 -1.48 2.84
CA ASN A 200 -13.68 -1.63 1.47
C ASN A 200 -14.59 -0.76 0.59
N ARG A 201 -14.53 0.56 0.76
CA ARG A 201 -15.44 1.48 0.07
C ARG A 201 -14.68 2.36 -0.89
N THR A 202 -15.23 2.53 -2.09
CA THR A 202 -14.73 3.55 -3.01
C THR A 202 -15.18 4.94 -2.55
N TYR A 203 -14.50 5.97 -3.04
CA TYR A 203 -14.87 7.36 -2.81
C TYR A 203 -16.36 7.61 -3.12
N ASP A 204 -16.81 7.26 -4.32
CA ASP A 204 -18.18 7.52 -4.76
C ASP A 204 -19.25 6.77 -3.96
N GLN A 205 -18.93 5.60 -3.41
CA GLN A 205 -19.89 4.83 -2.61
C GLN A 205 -20.28 5.54 -1.31
N VAL A 206 -19.46 6.46 -0.82
CA VAL A 206 -19.68 7.17 0.44
C VAL A 206 -19.86 8.67 0.21
N LEU A 207 -19.00 9.29 -0.61
CA LEU A 207 -18.91 10.75 -0.79
C LEU A 207 -19.29 11.21 -2.20
N GLY A 208 -19.82 10.34 -3.05
CA GLY A 208 -20.20 10.68 -4.43
C GLY A 208 -21.29 11.77 -4.51
N ASP A 209 -22.07 11.96 -3.45
CA ASP A 209 -23.09 13.01 -3.31
C ASP A 209 -22.55 14.35 -2.78
N LEU A 210 -21.25 14.46 -2.45
CA LEU A 210 -20.63 15.73 -2.07
C LEU A 210 -20.38 16.63 -3.29
N ARG A 211 -21.10 17.75 -3.35
CA ARG A 211 -20.99 18.75 -4.42
C ARG A 211 -19.62 19.41 -4.56
N GLN A 212 -18.77 19.30 -3.53
CA GLN A 212 -17.46 19.94 -3.48
C GLN A 212 -16.37 19.14 -4.20
N GLY A 213 -16.57 17.83 -4.37
CA GLY A 213 -15.61 16.95 -5.04
C GLY A 213 -16.10 16.46 -6.39
N ASP A 214 -15.20 15.83 -7.12
CA ASP A 214 -15.48 15.14 -8.38
C ASP A 214 -16.08 13.74 -8.14
N GLY A 215 -17.34 13.70 -7.68
CA GLY A 215 -18.07 12.47 -7.37
C GLY A 215 -19.29 12.19 -8.25
N ASP A 216 -19.70 10.93 -8.33
CA ASP A 216 -20.95 10.49 -8.97
C ASP A 216 -22.03 10.10 -7.94
N PRO A 217 -23.06 10.94 -7.72
CA PRO A 217 -24.16 10.64 -6.80
C PRO A 217 -24.92 9.36 -7.15
N GLY A 218 -24.88 8.90 -8.40
CA GLY A 218 -25.51 7.67 -8.86
C GLY A 218 -24.85 6.39 -8.36
N LEU A 219 -23.63 6.48 -7.82
CA LEU A 219 -22.86 5.35 -7.27
C LEU A 219 -22.91 5.25 -5.75
N VAL A 220 -23.55 6.22 -5.09
CA VAL A 220 -23.64 6.29 -3.63
C VAL A 220 -24.42 5.11 -3.07
N LEU A 221 -23.80 4.39 -2.14
CA LEU A 221 -24.43 3.32 -1.36
C LEU A 221 -24.73 3.78 0.08
N PHE A 222 -23.86 4.62 0.64
CA PHE A 222 -23.89 5.06 2.03
C PHE A 222 -23.74 6.58 2.12
N GLY A 223 -24.73 7.31 1.59
CA GLY A 223 -24.74 8.77 1.58
C GLY A 223 -24.93 9.38 2.96
N ARG A 224 -25.18 10.69 3.01
CA ARG A 224 -25.26 11.47 4.26
C ARG A 224 -26.26 10.93 5.30
N ASP A 225 -27.32 10.23 4.88
CA ASP A 225 -28.28 9.61 5.80
C ASP A 225 -27.66 8.47 6.63
N VAL A 226 -26.57 7.87 6.14
CA VAL A 226 -25.81 6.81 6.80
C VAL A 226 -24.48 7.32 7.37
N THR A 227 -23.80 8.22 6.65
CA THR A 227 -22.43 8.68 6.98
C THR A 227 -22.31 10.18 7.28
N PRO A 228 -23.15 10.76 8.17
CA PRO A 228 -23.17 12.20 8.40
C PRO A 228 -21.84 12.75 8.94
N ASN A 229 -21.07 11.98 9.72
CA ASN A 229 -19.78 12.45 10.26
C ASN A 229 -18.71 12.49 9.16
N HIS A 230 -18.60 11.49 8.30
CA HIS A 230 -17.69 11.53 7.16
C HIS A 230 -17.97 12.75 6.27
N HIS A 231 -19.24 12.99 5.97
CA HIS A 231 -19.67 14.15 5.18
C HIS A 231 -19.30 15.48 5.86
N ALA A 232 -19.60 15.63 7.14
CA ALA A 232 -19.29 16.85 7.89
C ALA A 232 -17.78 17.11 7.95
N LEU A 233 -16.97 16.07 8.11
CA LEU A 233 -15.50 16.18 8.10
C LEU A 233 -14.97 16.61 6.73
N ALA A 234 -15.47 16.00 5.66
CA ALA A 234 -15.11 16.36 4.29
C ALA A 234 -15.48 17.82 3.94
N GLU A 235 -16.63 18.31 4.43
CA GLU A 235 -17.07 19.70 4.21
C GLU A 235 -16.30 20.73 5.05
N THR A 236 -15.77 20.30 6.20
CA THR A 236 -15.07 21.20 7.15
C THR A 236 -13.58 21.27 6.86
N PHE A 237 -12.99 20.16 6.42
CA PHE A 237 -11.55 20.00 6.25
C PHE A 237 -11.19 19.75 4.77
N VAL A 238 -10.10 19.02 4.54
CA VAL A 238 -9.62 18.71 3.19
C VAL A 238 -10.37 17.50 2.65
N LEU A 239 -11.00 17.68 1.49
CA LEU A 239 -11.51 16.60 0.66
C LEU A 239 -10.43 16.17 -0.34
N LEU A 240 -10.13 14.87 -0.37
CA LEU A 240 -9.27 14.26 -1.38
C LEU A 240 -10.16 13.44 -2.31
N ASP A 241 -10.53 14.01 -3.46
CA ASP A 241 -11.42 13.42 -4.46
C ASP A 241 -10.68 12.75 -5.63
N ASN A 242 -9.36 12.92 -5.70
CA ASN A 242 -8.50 12.32 -6.71
C ASN A 242 -7.30 11.59 -6.06
N CYS A 243 -7.61 10.72 -5.10
CA CYS A 243 -6.64 9.91 -4.37
C CYS A 243 -6.91 8.43 -4.63
N TYR A 244 -5.87 7.70 -5.03
CA TYR A 244 -5.95 6.28 -5.37
C TYR A 244 -5.06 5.46 -4.44
N ALA A 245 -5.53 4.28 -4.08
CA ALA A 245 -4.69 3.26 -3.45
C ALA A 245 -4.05 2.39 -4.54
N ASP A 246 -2.78 2.02 -4.36
CA ASP A 246 -2.12 0.98 -5.17
C ASP A 246 -2.46 -0.41 -4.61
N ALA A 247 -3.76 -0.70 -4.57
CA ALA A 247 -4.33 -1.91 -4.01
C ALA A 247 -5.68 -2.24 -4.63
N GLU A 248 -5.97 -3.53 -4.81
CA GLU A 248 -7.21 -4.03 -5.38
C GLU A 248 -8.17 -4.59 -4.32
N VAL A 249 -7.61 -5.11 -3.23
CA VAL A 249 -8.33 -5.79 -2.15
C VAL A 249 -7.68 -5.48 -0.80
N SER A 250 -8.24 -6.00 0.29
CA SER A 250 -7.64 -5.84 1.63
C SER A 250 -6.22 -6.40 1.72
N ALA A 251 -5.94 -7.52 1.07
CA ALA A 251 -4.65 -8.20 1.15
C ALA A 251 -3.47 -7.29 0.79
N ASP A 252 -3.55 -6.56 -0.32
CA ASP A 252 -2.56 -5.54 -0.70
C ASP A 252 -2.86 -4.17 -0.09
N GLY A 253 -4.13 -3.85 0.18
CA GLY A 253 -4.54 -2.59 0.80
C GLY A 253 -3.95 -2.36 2.19
N HIS A 254 -3.94 -3.37 3.06
CA HIS A 254 -3.32 -3.27 4.39
C HIS A 254 -1.81 -3.07 4.31
N GLY A 255 -1.13 -3.81 3.41
CA GLY A 255 0.29 -3.64 3.15
C GLY A 255 0.63 -2.23 2.63
N TRP A 256 -0.13 -1.75 1.65
CA TRP A 256 0.04 -0.40 1.10
C TRP A 256 -0.20 0.69 2.15
N THR A 257 -1.30 0.59 2.91
CA THR A 257 -1.69 1.54 3.96
C THR A 257 -0.63 1.63 5.07
N THR A 258 0.02 0.52 5.40
CA THR A 258 0.96 0.44 6.53
C THR A 258 2.42 0.43 6.13
N ALA A 259 2.78 0.28 4.86
CA ALA A 259 4.18 0.26 4.41
C ALA A 259 4.44 1.03 3.12
N ALA A 260 3.41 1.69 2.55
CA ALA A 260 3.42 2.30 1.22
C ALA A 260 3.71 1.32 0.08
N VAL A 261 3.65 0.01 0.36
CA VAL A 261 4.08 -1.03 -0.56
C VAL A 261 3.33 -2.34 -0.27
N ALA A 262 2.89 -3.02 -1.32
CA ALA A 262 2.45 -4.42 -1.26
C ALA A 262 3.41 -5.27 -2.10
N THR A 263 4.10 -6.19 -1.45
CA THR A 263 5.23 -6.92 -2.06
C THR A 263 4.79 -7.76 -3.26
N ASP A 264 5.72 -8.07 -4.17
CA ASP A 264 5.48 -8.98 -5.32
C ASP A 264 4.77 -10.28 -4.89
N TYR A 265 5.08 -10.78 -3.70
CA TYR A 265 4.39 -11.92 -3.10
C TYR A 265 2.90 -11.66 -2.91
N VAL A 266 2.53 -10.56 -2.23
CA VAL A 266 1.12 -10.20 -1.99
C VAL A 266 0.40 -10.05 -3.32
N GLN A 267 1.01 -9.33 -4.26
CA GLN A 267 0.46 -9.05 -5.60
C GLN A 267 0.14 -10.32 -6.38
N LYS A 268 0.98 -11.36 -6.26
CA LYS A 268 0.79 -12.65 -6.96
C LYS A 268 -0.15 -13.61 -6.23
N MET A 269 -0.24 -13.51 -4.90
CA MET A 269 -0.84 -14.56 -4.08
C MET A 269 -2.26 -14.26 -3.61
N TRP A 270 -2.67 -12.99 -3.54
CA TRP A 270 -4.05 -12.66 -3.15
C TRP A 270 -5.12 -13.28 -4.08
N PRO A 271 -4.95 -13.36 -5.42
CA PRO A 271 -5.98 -13.93 -6.28
C PRO A 271 -6.26 -15.41 -5.99
N ALA A 272 -5.23 -16.17 -5.59
CA ALA A 272 -5.39 -17.58 -5.20
C ALA A 272 -6.17 -17.73 -3.88
N ASN A 273 -5.91 -16.86 -2.91
CA ASN A 273 -6.66 -16.81 -1.64
C ASN A 273 -8.12 -16.39 -1.87
N TYR A 274 -8.36 -15.28 -2.57
CA TYR A 274 -9.70 -14.73 -2.77
C TYR A 274 -10.56 -15.56 -3.73
N SER A 275 -9.96 -16.40 -4.57
CA SER A 275 -10.69 -17.37 -5.41
C SER A 275 -11.06 -18.67 -4.67
N GLY A 276 -10.72 -18.80 -3.39
CA GLY A 276 -10.99 -20.00 -2.60
C GLY A 276 -10.18 -21.23 -3.03
N ARG A 277 -9.07 -21.04 -3.76
CA ARG A 277 -8.24 -22.14 -4.30
C ARG A 277 -7.20 -22.63 -3.28
N ASN A 278 -7.68 -22.99 -2.08
CA ASN A 278 -6.92 -23.62 -1.01
C ASN A 278 -5.62 -22.88 -0.58
N ARG A 279 -5.65 -21.55 -0.61
CA ARG A 279 -4.55 -20.70 -0.11
C ARG A 279 -5.00 -19.99 1.17
N LEU A 280 -4.22 -20.13 2.24
CA LEU A 280 -4.48 -19.45 3.51
C LEU A 280 -4.27 -17.93 3.39
N TYR A 281 -4.88 -17.16 4.28
CA TYR A 281 -4.61 -15.73 4.40
C TYR A 281 -3.44 -15.50 5.36
N ASP A 282 -2.35 -14.91 4.88
CA ASP A 282 -1.15 -14.59 5.68
C ASP A 282 -0.63 -13.16 5.46
N PHE A 283 -1.33 -12.36 4.66
CA PHE A 283 -0.91 -11.02 4.22
C PHE A 283 -0.78 -10.02 5.37
N ALA A 284 -1.51 -10.21 6.47
CA ALA A 284 -1.43 -9.40 7.68
C ALA A 284 -0.42 -9.97 8.72
N GLY A 285 0.79 -10.33 8.27
CA GLY A 285 1.88 -10.78 9.15
C GLY A 285 1.83 -12.25 9.58
N GLY A 286 1.09 -13.10 8.86
CA GLY A 286 1.01 -14.54 9.10
C GLY A 286 2.23 -15.34 8.61
N SER A 287 3.01 -14.80 7.68
CA SER A 287 4.28 -15.35 7.21
C SER A 287 5.29 -14.22 6.94
N SER A 288 6.57 -14.55 6.72
CA SER A 288 7.60 -13.56 6.35
C SER A 288 7.50 -13.10 4.90
N ALA A 289 6.86 -13.87 4.02
CA ALA A 289 6.79 -13.60 2.59
C ALA A 289 6.09 -12.28 2.20
N PRO A 290 4.99 -11.86 2.84
CA PRO A 290 4.38 -10.56 2.58
C PRO A 290 5.10 -9.38 3.26
N ALA A 291 6.03 -9.63 4.18
CA ALA A 291 6.66 -8.56 4.94
C ALA A 291 7.59 -7.71 4.06
N PRO A 292 7.40 -6.38 4.00
CA PRO A 292 8.26 -5.50 3.23
C PRO A 292 9.63 -5.36 3.90
N LEU A 293 10.70 -5.32 3.11
CA LEU A 293 12.07 -5.21 3.63
C LEU A 293 12.30 -3.90 4.40
N ALA A 294 11.68 -2.80 3.95
CA ALA A 294 11.71 -1.53 4.65
C ALA A 294 10.88 -1.55 5.96
N GLY A 295 10.09 -2.59 6.22
CA GLY A 295 9.18 -2.68 7.36
C GLY A 295 7.97 -1.75 7.25
N TYR A 296 7.11 -1.82 8.25
CA TYR A 296 5.87 -1.05 8.31
C TYR A 296 6.06 0.32 8.99
N LEU A 297 5.03 1.16 8.94
CA LEU A 297 4.99 2.54 9.44
C LEU A 297 5.36 2.62 10.92
N TRP A 298 4.90 1.67 11.73
CA TRP A 298 5.26 1.61 13.16
C TRP A 298 6.73 1.25 13.39
N GLU A 299 7.34 0.45 12.52
CA GLU A 299 8.78 0.17 12.59
C GLU A 299 9.60 1.40 12.16
N GLN A 300 9.10 2.16 11.19
CA GLN A 300 9.69 3.46 10.83
C GLN A 300 9.61 4.44 12.00
N ALA A 301 8.46 4.50 12.68
CA ALA A 301 8.30 5.32 13.88
C ALA A 301 9.29 4.90 14.98
N ALA A 302 9.43 3.60 15.24
CA ALA A 302 10.40 3.06 16.20
C ALA A 302 11.84 3.46 15.85
N ARG A 303 12.26 3.30 14.58
CA ARG A 303 13.59 3.70 14.10
C ARG A 303 13.85 5.20 14.23
N ALA A 304 12.82 6.02 14.08
CA ALA A 304 12.89 7.46 14.24
C ALA A 304 12.79 7.94 15.71
N GLY A 305 12.61 7.03 16.68
CA GLY A 305 12.40 7.38 18.08
C GLY A 305 11.04 8.07 18.35
N ILE A 306 10.08 7.91 17.45
CA ILE A 306 8.71 8.45 17.56
C ILE A 306 7.88 7.48 18.41
N THR A 307 7.17 7.98 19.41
CA THR A 307 6.26 7.15 20.21
C THR A 307 5.05 6.75 19.40
N TYR A 308 4.67 5.47 19.44
CA TYR A 308 3.52 4.97 18.68
C TYR A 308 2.67 3.96 19.46
N ARG A 309 1.40 3.87 19.06
CA ARG A 309 0.42 2.91 19.56
C ARG A 309 -0.46 2.39 18.42
N VAL A 310 -0.76 1.11 18.42
CA VAL A 310 -1.52 0.44 17.35
C VAL A 310 -2.77 -0.20 17.93
N TYR A 311 -3.90 0.00 17.24
CA TYR A 311 -5.22 -0.45 17.62
C TYR A 311 -5.80 -1.32 16.49
N GLY A 312 -5.70 -2.64 16.67
CA GLY A 312 -6.33 -3.65 15.81
C GLY A 312 -5.51 -4.15 14.61
N GLU A 313 -4.63 -3.31 14.05
CA GLU A 313 -3.82 -3.62 12.86
C GLU A 313 -2.80 -4.75 13.14
N PHE A 314 -2.76 -5.77 12.26
CA PHE A 314 -1.83 -6.90 12.30
C PHE A 314 -1.76 -7.60 13.67
N SER A 315 -2.93 -7.82 14.28
CA SER A 315 -3.05 -8.45 15.60
C SER A 315 -4.22 -9.43 15.65
N ALA A 316 -4.09 -10.46 16.48
CA ALA A 316 -5.18 -11.36 16.83
C ALA A 316 -5.81 -10.92 18.17
N PHE A 317 -7.14 -10.98 18.25
CA PHE A 317 -7.89 -10.73 19.49
C PHE A 317 -8.49 -12.04 20.02
N GLY A 318 -8.35 -12.28 21.32
CA GLY A 318 -8.82 -13.49 21.99
C GLY A 318 -9.46 -13.20 23.35
N SER A 319 -10.28 -14.14 23.81
CA SER A 319 -10.99 -14.04 25.10
C SER A 319 -10.12 -14.39 26.33
N LYS A 320 -8.86 -14.76 26.12
CA LYS A 320 -7.91 -15.15 27.18
C LYS A 320 -6.66 -14.28 27.14
N PRO A 321 -6.08 -13.92 28.31
CA PRO A 321 -4.83 -13.17 28.36
C PRO A 321 -3.63 -13.91 27.72
N PRO A 322 -2.73 -13.21 26.99
CA PRO A 322 -2.92 -11.83 26.53
C PRO A 322 -4.06 -11.76 25.50
N ASN A 323 -5.03 -10.87 25.73
CA ASN A 323 -6.23 -10.76 24.90
C ASN A 323 -5.90 -10.26 23.48
N VAL A 324 -4.71 -9.69 23.30
CA VAL A 324 -4.20 -9.23 22.02
C VAL A 324 -2.80 -9.79 21.82
N THR A 325 -2.58 -10.43 20.67
CA THR A 325 -1.29 -10.99 20.27
C THR A 325 -0.87 -10.40 18.92
N PRO A 326 0.37 -9.87 18.77
CA PRO A 326 0.84 -9.37 17.49
C PRO A 326 0.97 -10.51 16.47
N ALA A 327 0.78 -10.19 15.19
CA ALA A 327 1.06 -11.14 14.12
C ALA A 327 2.57 -11.50 14.12
N PRO A 328 2.96 -12.78 13.90
CA PRO A 328 4.34 -13.24 14.07
C PRO A 328 5.40 -12.48 13.25
N PHE A 329 5.03 -11.94 12.08
CA PHE A 329 5.94 -11.23 11.18
C PHE A 329 5.64 -9.73 11.08
N ALA A 330 4.92 -9.18 12.07
CA ALA A 330 4.69 -7.75 12.24
C ALA A 330 5.57 -7.23 13.39
N ASN A 331 6.86 -7.02 13.08
CA ASN A 331 7.86 -6.62 14.07
C ASN A 331 7.52 -5.26 14.69
N GLY A 332 7.95 -5.01 15.93
CA GLY A 332 7.71 -3.73 16.60
C GLY A 332 6.30 -3.52 17.15
N LEU A 333 5.37 -4.48 17.02
CA LEU A 333 4.04 -4.36 17.64
C LEU A 333 4.00 -4.81 19.11
N ALA A 334 4.91 -5.69 19.54
CA ALA A 334 4.95 -6.17 20.92
C ALA A 334 5.13 -4.99 21.90
N GLY A 335 4.22 -4.87 22.88
CA GLY A 335 4.19 -3.74 23.82
C GLY A 335 3.52 -2.47 23.28
N HIS A 336 3.25 -2.38 21.97
CA HIS A 336 2.64 -1.22 21.31
C HIS A 336 1.17 -1.43 20.91
N LEU A 337 0.63 -2.63 21.11
CA LEU A 337 -0.79 -2.94 20.92
C LEU A 337 -1.64 -2.62 22.15
N SER A 338 -2.80 -2.02 21.94
CA SER A 338 -3.83 -1.91 22.98
C SER A 338 -4.30 -3.30 23.42
N ALA A 339 -4.37 -3.54 24.74
CA ALA A 339 -4.76 -4.85 25.29
C ALA A 339 -6.28 -5.07 25.29
N THR A 340 -7.06 -4.00 25.09
CA THR A 340 -8.53 -4.00 25.16
C THR A 340 -9.18 -3.72 23.81
N TYR A 341 -8.41 -3.27 22.82
CA TYR A 341 -8.92 -3.00 21.48
C TYR A 341 -8.90 -4.27 20.61
N ALA A 342 -10.05 -4.58 20.01
CA ALA A 342 -10.18 -5.73 19.11
C ALA A 342 -9.75 -5.39 17.69
N GLY A 343 -8.95 -6.28 17.06
CA GLY A 343 -8.68 -6.27 15.62
C GLY A 343 -9.90 -6.68 14.80
N TYR A 344 -9.67 -7.28 13.63
CA TYR A 344 -10.73 -7.71 12.73
C TYR A 344 -11.66 -8.76 13.36
N ASP A 345 -12.88 -8.34 13.65
CA ASP A 345 -13.99 -9.22 14.00
C ASP A 345 -15.29 -8.44 13.81
N LEU A 346 -16.06 -8.78 12.79
CA LEU A 346 -17.31 -8.09 12.46
C LEU A 346 -18.44 -8.36 13.47
N SER A 347 -18.26 -9.27 14.42
CA SER A 347 -19.19 -9.46 15.54
C SER A 347 -19.00 -8.43 16.66
N ILE A 348 -17.85 -7.74 16.65
CA ILE A 348 -17.54 -6.64 17.56
C ILE A 348 -17.81 -5.33 16.82
N THR A 349 -18.58 -4.44 17.43
CA THR A 349 -18.92 -3.14 16.84
C THR A 349 -17.75 -2.16 16.92
N ASP A 350 -17.74 -1.17 16.03
CA ASP A 350 -16.75 -0.10 16.09
C ASP A 350 -17.02 0.84 17.27
N GLN A 351 -18.26 0.89 17.79
CA GLN A 351 -18.54 1.55 19.06
C GLN A 351 -17.80 0.89 20.24
N ALA A 352 -17.77 -0.44 20.33
CA ALA A 352 -17.02 -1.14 21.38
C ALA A 352 -15.51 -0.93 21.24
N ARG A 353 -15.00 -0.87 19.99
CA ARG A 353 -13.61 -0.51 19.70
C ARG A 353 -13.29 0.91 20.17
N VAL A 354 -14.15 1.87 19.85
CA VAL A 354 -13.96 3.27 20.27
C VAL A 354 -14.11 3.44 21.78
N ASP A 355 -14.96 2.68 22.46
CA ASP A 355 -15.01 2.66 23.93
C ASP A 355 -13.67 2.25 24.53
N ALA A 356 -13.06 1.18 23.99
CA ALA A 356 -11.74 0.71 24.42
C ALA A 356 -10.63 1.73 24.10
N TRP A 357 -10.63 2.29 22.89
CA TRP A 357 -9.68 3.32 22.48
C TRP A 357 -9.81 4.58 23.33
N GLN A 358 -11.03 5.07 23.56
CA GLN A 358 -11.29 6.30 24.31
C GLN A 358 -10.88 6.15 25.78
N ALA A 359 -11.16 5.01 26.41
CA ALA A 359 -10.72 4.74 27.77
C ALA A 359 -9.19 4.83 27.93
N GLU A 360 -8.43 4.26 26.97
CA GLU A 360 -6.97 4.35 26.96
C GLU A 360 -6.49 5.76 26.59
N PHE A 361 -7.11 6.41 25.59
CA PHE A 361 -6.78 7.77 25.17
C PHE A 361 -6.95 8.77 26.31
N ASP A 362 -8.07 8.73 27.05
CA ASP A 362 -8.32 9.60 28.20
C ASP A 362 -7.28 9.38 29.32
N GLU A 363 -6.77 8.16 29.50
CA GLU A 363 -5.67 7.88 30.41
C GLU A 363 -4.34 8.47 29.92
N LEU A 364 -4.03 8.30 28.63
CA LEU A 364 -2.84 8.85 28.01
C LEU A 364 -2.83 10.39 28.08
N VAL A 365 -3.99 11.03 27.85
CA VAL A 365 -4.20 12.47 28.01
C VAL A 365 -3.93 12.88 29.46
N ARG A 366 -4.56 12.23 30.44
CA ARG A 366 -4.36 12.55 31.88
C ARG A 366 -2.91 12.46 32.33
N ARG A 367 -2.12 11.57 31.73
CA ARG A 367 -0.70 11.35 32.06
C ARG A 367 0.26 12.18 31.21
N GLY A 368 -0.22 12.94 30.24
CA GLY A 368 0.63 13.66 29.28
C GLY A 368 1.47 12.73 28.42
N ALA A 369 0.94 11.55 28.08
CA ALA A 369 1.65 10.44 27.43
C ALA A 369 1.04 10.05 26.07
N VAL A 370 0.24 10.92 25.45
CA VAL A 370 -0.35 10.66 24.13
C VAL A 370 0.77 10.36 23.11
N PRO A 371 0.74 9.21 22.40
CA PRO A 371 1.74 8.87 21.40
C PRO A 371 1.76 9.86 20.24
N ALA A 372 2.93 10.09 19.67
CA ALA A 372 3.06 10.92 18.47
C ALA A 372 2.39 10.28 17.24
N LEU A 373 2.30 8.94 17.18
CA LEU A 373 1.57 8.21 16.15
C LEU A 373 0.58 7.20 16.77
N MET A 374 -0.67 7.24 16.34
CA MET A 374 -1.67 6.22 16.65
C MET A 374 -2.23 5.66 15.35
N ILE A 375 -2.20 4.34 15.18
CA ILE A 375 -2.80 3.66 14.02
C ILE A 375 -4.06 2.95 14.51
N VAL A 376 -5.22 3.30 13.96
CA VAL A 376 -6.53 2.84 14.44
C VAL A 376 -7.32 2.21 13.29
N TRP A 377 -7.74 0.96 13.45
CA TRP A 377 -8.56 0.29 12.46
C TRP A 377 -10.03 0.22 12.88
N LEU A 378 -10.93 0.74 12.03
CA LEU A 378 -12.39 0.65 12.16
C LEU A 378 -12.95 -0.23 11.03
N PRO A 379 -13.12 -1.55 11.22
CA PRO A 379 -13.45 -2.49 10.15
C PRO A 379 -14.94 -2.64 9.83
N SER A 380 -15.89 -2.05 10.58
CA SER A 380 -17.33 -2.35 10.37
C SER A 380 -17.85 -1.91 8.99
N ASP A 381 -17.19 -0.97 8.30
CA ASP A 381 -17.52 -0.63 6.91
C ASP A 381 -17.16 -1.73 5.90
N HIS A 382 -16.44 -2.78 6.31
CA HIS A 382 -16.31 -4.00 5.50
C HIS A 382 -17.70 -4.62 5.28
N THR A 383 -18.56 -4.53 6.30
CA THR A 383 -19.89 -5.15 6.42
C THR A 383 -19.85 -6.69 6.37
N ALA A 384 -20.94 -7.31 6.79
CA ALA A 384 -21.20 -8.75 6.63
C ALA A 384 -22.21 -9.04 5.50
N ALA A 385 -22.42 -8.10 4.57
CA ALA A 385 -23.54 -8.10 3.63
C ALA A 385 -24.88 -8.36 4.35
N THR A 386 -25.76 -9.18 3.79
CA THR A 386 -27.04 -9.56 4.43
C THR A 386 -26.95 -10.89 5.19
N ARG A 387 -25.78 -11.24 5.73
CA ARG A 387 -25.58 -12.52 6.44
C ARG A 387 -26.43 -12.59 7.71
N PRO A 388 -27.22 -13.66 7.95
CA PRO A 388 -27.99 -13.83 9.17
C PRO A 388 -27.12 -13.73 10.43
N GLY A 389 -27.64 -13.07 11.47
CA GLY A 389 -26.94 -12.84 12.74
C GLY A 389 -26.06 -11.59 12.78
N PHE A 390 -25.96 -10.83 11.69
CA PHE A 390 -25.27 -9.53 11.64
C PHE A 390 -26.26 -8.38 11.40
N PRO A 391 -25.92 -7.14 11.81
CA PRO A 391 -26.67 -5.95 11.43
C PRO A 391 -26.71 -5.76 9.91
N THR A 392 -27.64 -4.93 9.43
CA THR A 392 -27.69 -4.56 8.01
C THR A 392 -26.42 -3.79 7.59
N PRO A 393 -26.03 -3.79 6.30
CA PRO A 393 -24.87 -3.04 5.84
C PRO A 393 -24.92 -1.56 6.22
N LYS A 394 -26.08 -0.89 6.08
CA LYS A 394 -26.27 0.50 6.52
C LYS A 394 -26.05 0.68 8.01
N ALA A 395 -26.55 -0.22 8.85
CA ALA A 395 -26.33 -0.14 10.30
C ALA A 395 -24.85 -0.30 10.66
N MET A 396 -24.13 -1.20 10.00
CA MET A 396 -22.68 -1.38 10.22
C MET A 396 -21.86 -0.16 9.75
N VAL A 397 -22.24 0.45 8.63
CA VAL A 397 -21.57 1.67 8.14
C VAL A 397 -21.92 2.89 9.02
N ALA A 398 -23.15 2.97 9.55
CA ALA A 398 -23.52 4.01 10.52
C ALA A 398 -22.80 3.83 11.87
N ASP A 399 -22.65 2.60 12.36
CA ASP A 399 -21.85 2.25 13.55
C ASP A 399 -20.40 2.73 13.42
N ASN A 400 -19.82 2.51 12.24
CA ASN A 400 -18.49 2.93 11.86
C ASN A 400 -18.35 4.45 11.66
N ASP A 401 -19.34 5.13 11.06
CA ASP A 401 -19.38 6.59 10.93
C ASP A 401 -19.44 7.29 12.30
N LEU A 402 -20.29 6.80 13.20
CA LEU A 402 -20.38 7.31 14.56
C LEU A 402 -19.06 7.09 15.32
N ALA A 403 -18.38 5.96 15.11
CA ALA A 403 -17.09 5.66 15.72
C ALA A 403 -16.03 6.68 15.31
N LEU A 404 -15.95 7.00 14.01
CA LEU A 404 -15.09 8.08 13.51
C LEU A 404 -15.43 9.42 14.16
N GLY A 405 -16.72 9.80 14.20
CA GLY A 405 -17.17 11.04 14.82
C GLY A 405 -16.77 11.16 16.29
N ARG A 406 -16.91 10.07 17.06
CA ARG A 406 -16.52 10.01 18.47
C ARG A 406 -15.00 10.16 18.69
N ILE A 407 -14.17 9.57 17.83
CA ILE A 407 -12.72 9.77 17.89
C ILE A 407 -12.39 11.25 17.66
N VAL A 408 -12.95 11.86 16.62
CA VAL A 408 -12.72 13.29 16.33
C VAL A 408 -13.22 14.17 17.46
N GLU A 409 -14.39 13.88 18.04
CA GLU A 409 -14.93 14.62 19.18
C GLU A 409 -14.00 14.53 20.40
N ALA A 410 -13.54 13.32 20.76
CA ALA A 410 -12.66 13.11 21.91
C ALA A 410 -11.35 13.91 21.77
N VAL A 411 -10.73 13.88 20.59
CA VAL A 411 -9.53 14.67 20.29
C VAL A 411 -9.83 16.16 20.31
N SER A 412 -10.98 16.58 19.77
CA SER A 412 -11.39 17.99 19.70
C SER A 412 -11.70 18.60 21.08
N ARG A 413 -12.06 17.78 22.06
CA ARG A 413 -12.32 18.18 23.45
C ARG A 413 -11.12 18.00 24.38
N SER A 414 -10.03 17.42 23.89
CA SER A 414 -8.82 17.18 24.70
C SER A 414 -8.12 18.50 25.10
N PRO A 415 -7.40 18.53 26.24
CA PRO A 415 -6.77 19.74 26.77
C PRO A 415 -5.77 20.41 25.81
N GLY A 416 -5.59 21.72 26.02
CA GLY A 416 -4.79 22.59 25.17
C GLY A 416 -3.30 22.27 25.13
N ASP A 417 -2.71 21.45 25.99
CA ASP A 417 -1.28 21.07 25.90
C ASP A 417 -0.97 20.02 24.81
N LEU A 418 -2.01 19.45 24.21
CA LEU A 418 -1.96 18.81 22.88
C LEU A 418 -1.99 19.83 21.72
N ARG A 419 -2.21 21.12 22.02
CA ARG A 419 -2.30 22.26 21.07
C ARG A 419 -1.24 23.35 21.30
N ASP A 420 -0.75 23.52 22.52
CA ASP A 420 0.05 24.64 23.00
C ASP A 420 1.01 24.19 24.11
N ARG A 421 2.27 23.99 23.73
CA ARG A 421 3.43 24.32 24.57
C ARG A 421 4.47 24.89 23.63
N GLY A 422 4.59 26.21 23.59
CA GLY A 422 5.42 26.94 22.62
C GLY A 422 6.87 26.49 22.54
#